data_AF-V6MIK1-F1
#
_entry.id   AF-V6MIK1-F1
#
_cell.length_a   1.000
_cell.length_b   1.000
_cell.length_c   1.000
_cell.angle_alpha   90.00
_cell.angle_beta   90.00
_cell.angle_gamma   90.00
#
_symmetry.space_group_name_H-M   'P 1'
#
loop_
_entity.id
_entity.type
_entity.pdbx_description
1 polymer ?
#
loop_
_entity_poly.entity_id
_entity_poly.type
_entity_poly.pdbx_seq_one_letter_code
_entity_poly.pdbx_strand_id
1 'polypeptide(L)'
;MARKTFSRNLRVEYFGQGDSPWGSRKTSCKDTMRSEGCIITSVAMIFKKYGDSVDPGILLDDMQPKDCPFDWWVAASVYNHTYEGKTSGTFKQLRDEIFDLVYDQRIPIMLRVPNHTVVAVGFQGTLSVDEDGNPNYNEITPSMILVNDPGKASNKTLQDVIDQRGDFEYYNYYTE
;
A
#
# COMPACT_ATOMS: atom_id res chain seq x y z
N MET A 1 -19.73 -25.60 -6.77
CA MET A 1 -19.03 -24.94 -5.66
C MET A 1 -19.87 -23.79 -5.17
N ALA A 2 -20.01 -23.61 -3.86
CA ALA A 2 -20.67 -22.45 -3.29
C ALA A 2 -19.82 -21.19 -3.55
N ARG A 3 -20.44 -20.01 -3.53
CA ARG A 3 -19.75 -18.72 -3.71
C ARG A 3 -20.02 -17.82 -2.51
N LYS A 4 -19.00 -17.10 -2.06
CA LYS A 4 -19.06 -16.19 -0.91
C LYS A 4 -18.45 -14.85 -1.28
N THR A 5 -19.06 -13.78 -0.79
CA THR A 5 -18.50 -12.42 -0.92
C THR A 5 -17.61 -12.14 0.28
N PHE A 6 -16.37 -11.77 -0.01
CA PHE A 6 -15.37 -11.32 0.93
C PHE A 6 -15.24 -9.81 0.78
N SER A 7 -15.48 -9.08 1.87
CA SER A 7 -15.35 -7.63 1.90
C SER A 7 -14.67 -7.20 3.19
N ARG A 8 -13.60 -6.41 3.03
CA ARG A 8 -12.83 -5.79 4.11
C ARG A 8 -12.35 -4.43 3.63
N ASN A 9 -12.52 -3.43 4.49
CA ASN A 9 -11.90 -2.12 4.33
C ASN A 9 -11.19 -1.79 5.64
N LEU A 10 -9.90 -1.50 5.56
CA LEU A 10 -9.00 -1.24 6.69
C LEU A 10 -9.16 0.19 7.24
N ARG A 11 -9.93 1.03 6.55
CA ARG A 11 -10.18 2.45 6.87
C ARG A 11 -8.89 3.25 6.98
N VAL A 12 -7.96 2.99 6.05
CA VAL A 12 -6.73 3.77 5.90
C VAL A 12 -7.11 5.12 5.30
N GLU A 13 -6.75 6.20 6.00
CA GLU A 13 -6.96 7.57 5.52
C GLU A 13 -6.19 7.79 4.21
N TYR A 14 -6.78 8.53 3.28
CA TYR A 14 -6.15 8.84 2.01
C TYR A 14 -5.33 10.11 2.13
N PHE A 15 -4.07 10.05 1.68
CA PHE A 15 -3.24 11.22 1.40
C PHE A 15 -2.78 11.20 -0.06
N GLY A 16 -2.91 12.33 -0.76
CA GLY A 16 -2.33 12.53 -2.08
C GLY A 16 -0.93 13.11 -2.00
N GLN A 17 0.02 12.57 -2.77
CA GLN A 17 1.42 13.06 -2.75
C GLN A 17 1.54 14.51 -3.25
N GLY A 18 0.56 14.98 -4.03
CA GLY A 18 0.49 16.34 -4.56
C GLY A 18 -0.31 17.34 -3.72
N ASP A 19 -0.88 16.90 -2.59
CA ASP A 19 -1.77 17.71 -1.75
C ASP A 19 -1.02 18.80 -0.98
N SER A 20 -1.71 19.88 -0.63
CA SER A 20 -1.18 20.93 0.25
C SER A 20 -1.29 20.48 1.72
N PRO A 21 -0.29 20.74 2.58
CA PRO A 21 0.86 21.63 2.39
C PRO A 21 2.15 20.99 1.85
N TRP A 22 2.19 19.67 1.62
CA TRP A 22 3.46 18.98 1.34
C TRP A 22 3.84 18.86 -0.13
N GLY A 23 2.88 18.92 -1.06
CA GLY A 23 3.11 18.57 -2.47
C GLY A 23 4.19 19.37 -3.19
N SER A 24 4.47 20.61 -2.78
CA SER A 24 5.53 21.46 -3.33
C SER A 24 6.88 21.32 -2.61
N ARG A 25 6.92 20.61 -1.47
CA ARG A 25 8.14 20.38 -0.69
C ARG A 25 9.05 19.42 -1.42
N LYS A 26 10.36 19.59 -1.22
CA LYS A 26 11.39 18.80 -1.88
C LYS A 26 11.87 17.64 -1.02
N THR A 27 12.12 16.51 -1.67
CA THR A 27 12.87 15.40 -1.08
C THR A 27 14.37 15.71 -1.08
N SER A 28 15.17 14.84 -0.46
CA SER A 28 16.63 14.87 -0.58
C SER A 28 17.14 14.71 -2.01
N CYS A 29 16.37 14.06 -2.90
CA CYS A 29 16.65 13.93 -4.33
C CYS A 29 16.34 15.17 -5.17
N LYS A 30 15.86 16.26 -4.54
CA LYS A 30 15.63 17.60 -5.10
C LYS A 30 14.36 17.78 -5.95
N ASP A 31 13.63 16.70 -6.22
CA ASP A 31 12.29 16.76 -6.79
C ASP A 31 11.22 16.94 -5.71
N THR A 32 9.99 17.23 -6.15
CA THR A 32 8.88 17.54 -5.24
C THR A 32 8.12 16.30 -4.79
N MET A 33 7.49 16.36 -3.62
CA MET A 33 6.54 15.33 -3.15
C MET A 33 5.46 15.01 -4.20
N ARG A 34 4.99 16.01 -4.96
CA ARG A 34 4.07 15.79 -6.07
C ARG A 34 4.65 14.88 -7.15
N SER A 35 5.95 14.99 -7.45
CA SER A 35 6.61 14.23 -8.50
C SER A 35 6.97 12.80 -8.05
N GLU A 36 7.51 12.64 -6.84
CA GLU A 36 8.13 11.38 -6.41
C GLU A 36 7.75 10.91 -5.00
N GLY A 37 6.86 11.62 -4.31
CA GLY A 37 6.49 11.36 -2.91
C GLY A 37 5.58 10.14 -2.69
N CYS A 38 5.44 9.24 -3.68
CA CYS A 38 4.54 8.07 -3.58
C CYS A 38 4.90 7.16 -2.39
N ILE A 39 6.19 6.95 -2.12
CA ILE A 39 6.67 6.13 -0.99
C ILE A 39 6.34 6.80 0.34
N ILE A 40 6.82 8.04 0.55
CA ILE A 40 6.61 8.79 1.79
C ILE A 40 5.11 8.90 2.09
N THR A 41 4.30 9.26 1.09
CA THR A 41 2.85 9.37 1.26
C THR A 41 2.19 8.03 1.62
N SER A 42 2.64 6.92 1.01
CA SER A 42 2.14 5.58 1.32
C SER A 42 2.49 5.14 2.74
N VAL A 43 3.72 5.41 3.19
CA VAL A 43 4.16 5.10 4.56
C VAL A 43 3.39 5.93 5.58
N ALA A 44 3.21 7.23 5.32
CA ALA A 44 2.43 8.11 6.19
C ALA A 44 0.98 7.63 6.35
N MET A 45 0.35 7.10 5.29
CA MET A 45 -1.00 6.51 5.38
C MET A 45 -1.03 5.28 6.30
N ILE A 46 0.00 4.43 6.26
CA ILE A 46 0.10 3.23 7.12
C ILE A 46 0.35 3.63 8.58
N PHE A 47 1.31 4.50 8.85
CA PHE A 47 1.61 4.96 10.22
C PHE A 47 0.41 5.70 10.83
N LYS A 48 -0.25 6.56 10.05
CA LYS A 48 -1.52 7.20 10.47
C LYS A 48 -2.59 6.17 10.85
N LYS A 49 -2.66 5.06 10.12
CA LYS A 49 -3.59 3.95 10.41
C LYS A 49 -3.25 3.23 11.73
N TYR A 50 -1.98 3.16 12.10
CA TYR A 50 -1.51 2.64 13.40
C TYR A 50 -1.62 3.65 14.54
N GLY A 51 -2.07 4.86 14.26
CA GLY A 51 -2.39 5.87 15.27
C GLY A 51 -1.33 6.94 15.44
N ASP A 52 -0.28 6.94 14.61
CA ASP A 52 0.74 7.97 14.66
C ASP A 52 0.20 9.34 14.28
N SER A 53 0.74 10.36 14.95
CA SER A 53 0.48 11.77 14.63
C SER A 53 1.32 12.24 13.44
N VAL A 54 1.13 11.59 12.29
CA VAL A 54 1.90 11.84 11.07
C VAL A 54 1.02 12.27 9.89
N ASP A 55 1.63 13.02 8.99
CA ASP A 55 1.17 13.29 7.63
C ASP A 55 2.38 13.21 6.68
N PRO A 56 2.21 13.27 5.34
CA PRO A 56 3.34 13.16 4.42
C PRO A 56 4.40 14.27 4.58
N GLY A 57 4.02 15.44 5.09
CA GLY A 57 4.94 16.53 5.37
C GLY A 57 5.80 16.25 6.60
N ILE A 58 5.18 15.80 7.69
CA ILE A 58 5.88 15.41 8.92
C ILE A 58 6.84 14.25 8.63
N LEU A 59 6.37 13.21 7.93
CA LEU A 59 7.23 12.08 7.61
C LEU A 59 8.40 12.49 6.70
N LEU A 60 8.19 13.42 5.77
CA LEU A 60 9.28 13.97 4.97
C LEU A 60 10.34 14.66 5.85
N ASP A 61 9.92 15.46 6.84
CA ASP A 61 10.85 16.12 7.77
C ASP A 61 11.67 15.12 8.58
N ASP A 62 11.00 14.14 9.18
CA ASP A 62 11.64 13.14 10.04
C ASP A 62 12.59 12.22 9.27
N MET A 63 12.29 11.99 7.98
CA MET A 63 13.08 11.12 7.15
C MET A 63 14.27 11.82 6.51
N GLN A 64 14.40 13.15 6.48
CA GLN A 64 15.55 13.77 5.82
C GLN A 64 16.88 13.52 6.58
N PRO A 65 17.97 13.12 5.88
CA PRO A 65 18.14 12.96 4.43
C PRO A 65 17.95 11.52 3.91
N LYS A 66 17.35 10.63 4.71
CA LYS A 66 17.01 9.23 4.46
C LYS A 66 15.68 9.01 3.73
N ASP A 67 15.05 10.08 3.25
CA ASP A 67 13.80 10.05 2.49
C ASP A 67 14.05 9.66 1.01
N CYS A 68 15.27 9.85 0.50
CA CYS A 68 15.64 9.48 -0.87
C CYS A 68 17.14 9.09 -1.01
N PRO A 69 17.47 7.80 -1.28
CA PRO A 69 16.56 6.66 -1.32
C PRO A 69 15.92 6.43 0.04
N PHE A 70 14.63 6.07 0.04
CA PHE A 70 13.86 5.88 1.26
C PHE A 70 14.42 4.72 2.10
N ASP A 71 14.79 5.02 3.35
CA ASP A 71 15.31 4.03 4.30
C ASP A 71 14.18 3.48 5.18
N TRP A 72 13.69 2.30 4.80
CA TRP A 72 12.55 1.63 5.45
C TRP A 72 12.80 1.32 6.93
N TRP A 73 14.04 0.95 7.29
CA TRP A 73 14.40 0.61 8.66
C TRP A 73 14.46 1.85 9.55
N VAL A 74 14.93 2.98 9.01
CA VAL A 74 14.90 4.25 9.72
C VAL A 74 13.46 4.69 9.98
N ALA A 75 12.58 4.61 8.98
CA ALA A 75 11.17 4.95 9.16
C ALA A 75 10.50 4.09 10.25
N ALA A 76 10.73 2.76 10.21
CA ALA A 76 10.31 1.85 11.27
C ALA A 76 10.83 2.26 12.65
N SER A 77 12.13 2.57 12.76
CA SER A 77 12.74 2.96 14.02
C SER A 77 12.22 4.28 14.57
N VAL A 78 11.96 5.28 13.72
CA VAL A 78 11.48 6.60 14.14
C VAL A 78 10.06 6.51 14.71
N TYR A 79 9.22 5.66 14.12
CA TYR A 79 7.81 5.50 14.48
C TYR A 79 7.51 4.25 15.33
N ASN A 80 8.55 3.55 15.79
CA ASN A 80 8.43 2.33 16.59
C ASN A 80 7.54 1.25 15.94
N HIS A 81 7.82 0.94 14.68
CA HIS A 81 7.21 -0.14 13.91
C HIS A 81 8.23 -1.18 13.52
N THR A 82 7.75 -2.36 13.12
CA THR A 82 8.59 -3.38 12.48
C THR A 82 8.45 -3.28 10.96
N TYR A 83 9.57 -3.20 10.25
CA TYR A 83 9.58 -3.25 8.79
C TYR A 83 9.64 -4.71 8.31
N GLU A 84 8.62 -5.12 7.58
CA GLU A 84 8.58 -6.40 6.90
C GLU A 84 9.04 -6.21 5.45
N GLY A 85 10.14 -6.87 5.12
CA GLY A 85 10.94 -6.64 3.91
C GLY A 85 10.19 -6.88 2.60
N LYS A 86 10.94 -6.78 1.49
CA LYS A 86 10.36 -6.94 0.15
C LYS A 86 10.11 -8.41 -0.17
N THR A 87 8.86 -8.71 -0.53
CA THR A 87 8.46 -10.00 -1.11
C THR A 87 8.17 -9.80 -2.60
N SER A 88 9.07 -10.30 -3.46
CA SER A 88 9.00 -10.14 -4.92
C SER A 88 8.39 -11.36 -5.60
N GLY A 89 7.64 -11.10 -6.68
CA GLY A 89 6.97 -12.14 -7.47
C GLY A 89 5.87 -11.56 -8.34
N THR A 90 5.24 -12.41 -9.16
CA THR A 90 4.04 -11.99 -9.89
C THR A 90 2.84 -11.91 -8.94
N PHE A 91 1.84 -11.09 -9.28
CA PHE A 91 0.59 -11.03 -8.50
C PHE A 91 -0.02 -12.43 -8.33
N LYS A 92 -0.02 -13.26 -9.38
CA LYS A 92 -0.57 -14.62 -9.33
C LYS A 92 0.11 -15.50 -8.28
N GLN A 93 1.41 -15.33 -8.05
CA GLN A 93 2.18 -16.10 -7.06
C GLN A 93 1.91 -15.61 -5.63
N LEU A 94 1.63 -14.33 -5.46
CA LEU A 94 1.56 -13.68 -4.14
C LEU A 94 0.13 -13.30 -3.70
N ARG A 95 -0.89 -13.52 -4.53
CA ARG A 95 -2.28 -13.12 -4.22
C ARG A 95 -2.85 -13.78 -2.96
N ASP A 96 -2.44 -15.01 -2.66
CA ASP A 96 -2.89 -15.77 -1.49
C ASP A 96 -2.39 -15.05 -0.22
N GLU A 97 -1.09 -14.74 -0.18
CA GLU A 97 -0.48 -14.00 0.93
C GLU A 97 -0.98 -12.55 1.03
N ILE A 98 -1.17 -11.85 -0.10
CA ILE A 98 -1.77 -10.51 -0.12
C ILE A 98 -3.19 -10.55 0.46
N PHE A 99 -3.97 -11.58 0.14
CA PHE A 99 -5.30 -11.77 0.71
C PHE A 99 -5.22 -11.98 2.21
N ASP A 100 -4.37 -12.89 2.68
CA ASP A 100 -4.24 -13.19 4.11
C ASP A 100 -3.84 -11.94 4.91
N LEU A 101 -2.86 -11.18 4.41
CA LEU A 101 -2.41 -9.94 5.03
C LEU A 101 -3.54 -8.91 5.11
N VAL A 102 -4.22 -8.64 3.99
CA VAL A 102 -5.19 -7.53 3.91
C VAL A 102 -6.56 -7.91 4.48
N TYR A 103 -7.05 -9.12 4.24
CA TYR A 103 -8.39 -9.56 4.62
C TYR A 103 -8.46 -10.15 6.02
N ASP A 104 -7.57 -11.10 6.33
CA ASP A 104 -7.59 -11.87 7.58
C ASP A 104 -6.81 -11.19 8.69
N GLN A 105 -5.55 -10.83 8.42
CA GLN A 105 -4.66 -10.17 9.39
C GLN A 105 -4.93 -8.67 9.52
N ARG A 106 -5.63 -8.08 8.55
CA ARG A 106 -6.01 -6.66 8.53
C ARG A 106 -4.83 -5.69 8.49
N ILE A 107 -3.74 -6.12 7.87
CA ILE A 107 -2.50 -5.37 7.72
C ILE A 107 -2.56 -4.60 6.38
N PRO A 108 -2.47 -3.27 6.37
CA PRO A 108 -2.29 -2.51 5.15
C PRO A 108 -0.87 -2.74 4.62
N ILE A 109 -0.75 -3.06 3.34
CA ILE A 109 0.54 -3.35 2.70
C ILE A 109 0.82 -2.38 1.56
N MET A 110 2.10 -2.09 1.32
CA MET A 110 2.51 -1.30 0.17
C MET A 110 2.72 -2.23 -1.01
N LEU A 111 2.07 -1.92 -2.13
CA LEU A 111 2.19 -2.63 -3.39
C LEU A 111 3.04 -1.79 -4.35
N ARG A 112 4.06 -2.40 -4.93
CA ARG A 112 4.89 -1.77 -5.95
C ARG A 112 4.47 -2.20 -7.35
N VAL A 113 4.37 -1.22 -8.22
CA VAL A 113 4.31 -1.34 -9.69
C VAL A 113 5.45 -0.47 -10.28
N PRO A 114 5.75 -0.53 -11.59
CA PRO A 114 6.85 0.23 -12.16
C PRO A 114 6.81 1.71 -11.79
N ASN A 115 7.87 2.15 -11.12
CA ASN A 115 8.08 3.53 -10.66
C ASN A 115 6.99 4.11 -9.72
N HIS A 116 6.14 3.28 -9.11
CA HIS A 116 5.05 3.79 -8.27
C HIS A 116 4.69 2.87 -7.10
N THR A 117 4.36 3.44 -5.95
CA THR A 117 3.91 2.70 -4.75
C THR A 117 2.51 3.15 -4.36
N VAL A 118 1.66 2.19 -4.04
CA VAL A 118 0.30 2.39 -3.53
C VAL A 118 0.08 1.57 -2.26
N VAL A 119 -0.96 1.87 -1.49
CA VAL A 119 -1.30 1.10 -0.28
C VAL A 119 -2.53 0.24 -0.56
N ALA A 120 -2.45 -1.07 -0.30
CA ALA A 120 -3.62 -1.93 -0.23
C ALA A 120 -4.39 -1.64 1.06
N VAL A 121 -5.64 -1.21 0.92
CA VAL A 121 -6.49 -0.74 2.03
C VAL A 121 -7.70 -1.63 2.27
N GLY A 122 -7.80 -2.74 1.55
CA GLY A 122 -8.89 -3.68 1.69
C GLY A 122 -8.99 -4.69 0.56
N PHE A 123 -10.01 -5.54 0.68
CA PHE A 123 -10.35 -6.56 -0.29
C PHE A 123 -11.85 -6.53 -0.55
N GLN A 124 -12.26 -6.67 -1.81
CA GLN A 124 -13.66 -6.83 -2.18
C GLN A 124 -13.80 -7.74 -3.39
N GLY A 125 -14.38 -8.92 -3.20
CA GLY A 125 -14.58 -9.88 -4.28
C GLY A 125 -15.53 -11.01 -3.89
N THR A 126 -16.05 -11.70 -4.90
CA THR A 126 -16.84 -12.93 -4.72
C THR A 126 -16.04 -14.09 -5.28
N LEU A 127 -15.74 -15.06 -4.43
CA LEU A 127 -14.91 -16.22 -4.75
C LEU A 127 -15.71 -17.51 -4.56
N SER A 128 -15.39 -18.55 -5.32
CA SER A 128 -15.80 -19.90 -4.96
C SER A 128 -15.16 -20.31 -3.63
N VAL A 129 -15.84 -21.16 -2.86
CA VAL A 129 -15.33 -21.71 -1.59
C VAL A 129 -15.39 -23.23 -1.58
N ASP A 130 -14.49 -23.85 -0.80
CA ASP A 130 -14.50 -25.28 -0.51
C ASP A 130 -15.60 -25.66 0.52
N GLU A 131 -15.62 -26.91 0.96
CA GLU A 131 -16.61 -27.42 1.92
C GLU A 131 -16.51 -26.75 3.31
N ASP A 132 -15.31 -26.29 3.68
CA ASP A 132 -15.02 -25.60 4.93
C ASP A 132 -15.24 -24.08 4.83
N GLY A 133 -15.54 -23.58 3.63
CA GLY A 133 -15.79 -22.17 3.35
C GLY A 133 -14.52 -21.35 3.07
N ASN A 134 -13.37 -21.99 2.87
CA ASN A 134 -12.14 -21.33 2.48
C ASN A 134 -12.21 -20.86 1.04
N PRO A 135 -11.69 -19.64 0.73
CA PRO A 135 -11.72 -19.11 -0.63
C PRO A 135 -10.82 -19.90 -1.58
N ASN A 136 -11.29 -20.07 -2.82
CA ASN A 136 -10.42 -20.46 -3.92
C ASN A 136 -9.54 -19.28 -4.32
N TYR A 137 -8.32 -19.22 -3.77
CA TYR A 137 -7.37 -18.15 -4.06
C TYR A 137 -7.03 -18.03 -5.56
N ASN A 138 -7.27 -19.08 -6.37
CA ASN A 138 -7.10 -19.01 -7.82
C ASN A 138 -7.96 -17.97 -8.53
N GLU A 139 -9.08 -17.57 -7.92
CA GLU A 139 -10.02 -16.59 -8.46
C GLU A 139 -9.68 -15.14 -8.05
N ILE A 140 -8.67 -14.92 -7.21
CA ILE A 140 -8.30 -13.58 -6.78
C ILE A 140 -7.60 -12.83 -7.92
N THR A 141 -8.11 -11.64 -8.22
CA THR A 141 -7.61 -10.73 -9.26
C THR A 141 -7.20 -9.38 -8.66
N PRO A 142 -6.36 -8.58 -9.35
CA PRO A 142 -5.99 -7.24 -8.89
C PRO A 142 -7.19 -6.30 -8.69
N SER A 143 -8.27 -6.49 -9.44
CA SER A 143 -9.50 -5.71 -9.30
C SER A 143 -10.23 -5.93 -7.96
N MET A 144 -9.88 -6.97 -7.21
CA MET A 144 -10.43 -7.23 -5.88
C MET A 144 -9.63 -6.57 -4.76
N ILE A 145 -8.40 -6.09 -5.03
CA ILE A 145 -7.56 -5.42 -4.05
C ILE A 145 -7.88 -3.94 -4.06
N LEU A 146 -8.46 -3.42 -2.98
CA LEU A 146 -8.76 -2.00 -2.83
C LEU A 146 -7.47 -1.24 -2.51
N VAL A 147 -7.27 -0.07 -3.11
CA VAL A 147 -6.04 0.71 -2.91
C VAL A 147 -6.31 2.18 -2.61
N ASN A 148 -5.39 2.79 -1.86
CA ASN A 148 -5.14 4.22 -1.88
C ASN A 148 -3.90 4.48 -2.74
N ASP A 149 -4.11 5.12 -3.90
CA ASP A 149 -3.03 5.54 -4.79
C ASP A 149 -2.66 7.01 -4.53
N PRO A 150 -1.48 7.30 -3.92
CA PRO A 150 -1.10 8.67 -3.57
C PRO A 150 -0.90 9.57 -4.80
N GLY A 151 -0.63 9.00 -5.98
CA GLY A 151 -0.48 9.75 -7.22
C GLY A 151 -1.80 10.05 -7.92
N LYS A 152 -2.88 9.31 -7.61
CA LYS A 152 -4.16 9.42 -8.30
C LYS A 152 -5.35 8.87 -7.50
N ALA A 153 -6.04 9.75 -6.77
CA ALA A 153 -7.20 9.41 -5.93
C ALA A 153 -8.36 8.66 -6.65
N SER A 154 -8.46 8.75 -7.98
CA SER A 154 -9.49 8.03 -8.75
C SER A 154 -9.21 6.54 -8.88
N ASN A 155 -7.97 6.08 -8.69
CA ASN A 155 -7.64 4.66 -8.68
C ASN A 155 -8.18 4.06 -7.38
N LYS A 156 -9.06 3.05 -7.49
CA LYS A 156 -9.73 2.40 -6.35
C LYS A 156 -9.28 0.96 -6.16
N THR A 157 -8.74 0.35 -7.19
CA THR A 157 -8.24 -1.03 -7.17
C THR A 157 -6.81 -1.13 -7.67
N LEU A 158 -6.11 -2.22 -7.35
CA LEU A 158 -4.78 -2.47 -7.91
C LEU A 158 -4.82 -2.58 -9.45
N GLN A 159 -5.93 -3.08 -10.02
CA GLN A 159 -6.09 -3.13 -11.48
C GLN A 159 -6.04 -1.73 -12.11
N ASP A 160 -6.70 -0.74 -11.51
CA ASP A 160 -6.68 0.65 -12.02
C ASP A 160 -5.25 1.20 -12.12
N VAL A 161 -4.39 0.78 -11.18
CA VAL A 161 -2.98 1.19 -11.13
C VAL A 161 -2.17 0.42 -12.17
N ILE A 162 -2.36 -0.89 -12.28
CA ILE A 162 -1.68 -1.76 -13.26
C ILE A 162 -1.95 -1.28 -14.69
N ASP A 163 -3.20 -0.96 -15.01
CA ASP A 163 -3.61 -0.47 -16.34
C ASP A 163 -2.87 0.81 -16.76
N GLN A 164 -2.29 1.55 -15.81
CA GLN A 164 -1.60 2.82 -16.05
C GLN A 164 -0.07 2.71 -15.94
N ARG A 165 0.43 1.80 -15.11
CA ARG A 165 1.85 1.77 -14.70
C ARG A 165 2.57 0.49 -15.10
N GLY A 166 1.84 -0.57 -15.43
CA GLY A 166 2.37 -1.92 -15.63
C GLY A 166 2.18 -2.82 -14.41
N ASP A 167 2.62 -4.07 -14.56
CA ASP A 167 2.30 -5.14 -13.63
C ASP A 167 2.93 -4.97 -12.23
N PHE A 168 2.31 -5.62 -11.24
CA PHE A 168 2.83 -5.75 -9.89
C PHE A 168 4.26 -6.34 -9.85
N GLU A 169 5.13 -5.76 -9.01
CA GLU A 169 6.53 -6.16 -8.86
C GLU A 169 6.82 -6.86 -7.52
N TYR A 170 6.37 -6.25 -6.42
CA TYR A 170 6.57 -6.74 -5.06
C TYR A 170 5.64 -6.02 -4.08
N TYR A 171 5.54 -6.55 -2.87
CA TYR A 171 4.95 -5.82 -1.75
C TYR A 171 5.93 -5.77 -0.57
N ASN A 172 5.70 -4.83 0.33
CA ASN A 172 6.38 -4.72 1.63
C ASN A 172 5.42 -4.01 2.60
N TYR A 173 5.67 -4.08 3.91
CA TYR A 173 4.72 -3.50 4.87
C TYR A 173 5.36 -3.19 6.22
N TYR A 174 4.59 -2.61 7.11
CA TYR A 174 4.96 -2.39 8.50
C TYR A 174 3.92 -3.03 9.41
N THR A 175 4.32 -3.38 10.61
CA THR A 175 3.45 -3.81 11.72
C THR A 175 3.69 -2.93 12.96
N GLU A 176 2.70 -2.89 13.87
CA GLU A 176 2.78 -2.22 15.18
C GLU A 176 3.90 -2.78 16.07
#